data_AF-A0A1Q4WCP9-F1
#
_entry.id   AF-A0A1Q4WCP9-F1
#
_cell.length_a   1.000
_cell.length_b   1.000
_cell.length_c   1.000
_cell.angle_alpha   90.00
_cell.angle_beta   90.00
_cell.angle_gamma   90.00
#
_symmetry.space_group_name_H-M   'P 1'
#
loop_
_entity.id
_entity.type
_entity.pdbx_description
1 polymer ?
#
loop_
_entity_poly.entity_id
_entity_poly.type
_entity_poly.pdbx_seq_one_letter_code
_entity_poly.pdbx_strand_id
1 'polypeptide(L)'
;MDEDTALWHRIADLLPADAAQGVKDCRAVGEQESGLGLLVEGLLARQIPIGGTDRAQISVLTEEWGERERLAPGLLRCPGDGAPAPVRLLDGERDEAEVVTGWSEPELADLVLVPWIGCTRCGRTLLRAHTWEPWDDFSYHAERYVISTPDGRRAERILPRDAARAAFAELLHGCPEATA
;
A
#
# COMPACT_ATOMS: atom_id res chain seq x y z
N MET A 1 -16.32 -2.29 -18.53
CA MET A 1 -15.90 -2.40 -17.13
C MET A 1 -14.81 -1.39 -16.94
N ASP A 2 -14.97 -0.44 -16.01
CA ASP A 2 -13.90 0.50 -15.69
C ASP A 2 -12.70 -0.22 -15.05
N GLU A 3 -11.53 0.42 -15.08
CA GLU A 3 -10.28 -0.15 -14.57
C GLU A 3 -10.36 -0.48 -13.08
N ASP A 4 -11.16 0.27 -12.32
CA ASP A 4 -11.34 0.08 -10.88
C ASP A 4 -12.10 -1.21 -10.57
N THR A 5 -13.17 -1.46 -11.31
CA THR A 5 -13.97 -2.68 -11.21
C THR A 5 -13.16 -3.89 -11.67
N ALA A 6 -12.36 -3.73 -12.73
CA ALA A 6 -11.47 -4.79 -13.20
C ALA A 6 -10.40 -5.13 -12.15
N LEU A 7 -9.82 -4.12 -11.50
CA LEU A 7 -8.89 -4.29 -10.40
C LEU A 7 -9.55 -5.00 -9.22
N TRP A 8 -10.73 -4.53 -8.80
CA TRP A 8 -11.49 -5.13 -7.70
C TRP A 8 -11.76 -6.61 -7.94
N HIS A 9 -12.26 -6.96 -9.12
CA HIS A 9 -12.57 -8.34 -9.48
C HIS A 9 -11.31 -9.22 -9.46
N ARG A 10 -10.21 -8.73 -10.01
CA ARG A 10 -8.93 -9.46 -10.01
C ARG A 10 -8.46 -9.81 -8.60
N ILE A 11 -8.60 -8.88 -7.66
CA ILE A 11 -8.16 -9.08 -6.28
C ILE A 11 -9.15 -9.99 -5.54
N ALA A 12 -10.45 -9.82 -5.77
CA ALA A 12 -11.45 -10.74 -5.24
C ALA A 12 -11.20 -12.18 -5.72
N ASP A 13 -10.77 -12.36 -6.96
CA ASP A 13 -10.45 -13.65 -7.58
C ASP A 13 -9.18 -14.32 -7.01
N LEU A 14 -8.46 -13.68 -6.08
CA LEU A 14 -7.47 -14.36 -5.24
C LEU A 14 -8.14 -15.37 -4.28
N LEU A 15 -9.42 -15.17 -3.97
CA LEU A 15 -10.22 -16.10 -3.18
C LEU A 15 -10.88 -17.17 -4.07
N PRO A 16 -11.21 -18.34 -3.50
CA PRO A 16 -12.11 -19.30 -4.13
C PRO A 16 -13.46 -18.64 -4.48
N ALA A 17 -14.12 -19.14 -5.53
CA ALA A 17 -15.28 -18.48 -6.14
C ALA A 17 -16.42 -18.15 -5.15
N ASP A 18 -16.67 -19.02 -4.17
CA ASP A 18 -17.69 -18.81 -3.14
C ASP A 18 -17.36 -17.62 -2.24
N ALA A 19 -16.11 -17.47 -1.83
CA ALA A 19 -15.65 -16.36 -1.00
C ALA A 19 -15.44 -15.07 -1.83
N ALA A 20 -14.96 -15.20 -3.07
CA ALA A 20 -14.77 -14.08 -3.98
C ALA A 20 -16.09 -13.35 -4.30
N GLN A 21 -17.21 -14.09 -4.37
CA GLN A 21 -18.51 -13.51 -4.67
C GLN A 21 -18.94 -12.48 -3.62
N GLY A 22 -18.74 -12.76 -2.32
CA GLY A 22 -19.07 -11.80 -1.26
C GLY A 22 -18.30 -10.47 -1.39
N VAL A 23 -17.01 -10.54 -1.76
CA VAL A 23 -16.18 -9.35 -2.01
C VAL A 23 -16.70 -8.56 -3.22
N LYS A 24 -17.13 -9.25 -4.29
CA LYS A 24 -17.71 -8.62 -5.49
C LYS A 24 -19.08 -8.00 -5.24
N ASP A 25 -19.92 -8.67 -4.45
CA ASP A 25 -21.25 -8.19 -4.08
C ASP A 25 -21.16 -6.89 -3.28
N CYS A 26 -20.22 -6.81 -2.32
CA CYS A 26 -19.90 -5.58 -1.60
C CYS A 26 -19.62 -4.41 -2.55
N ARG A 27 -18.80 -4.61 -3.59
CA ARG A 27 -18.53 -3.55 -4.59
C ARG A 27 -19.78 -3.16 -5.37
N ALA A 28 -20.62 -4.12 -5.73
CA ALA A 28 -21.83 -3.87 -6.50
C ALA A 28 -22.84 -2.98 -5.74
N VAL A 29 -22.79 -2.98 -4.41
CA VAL A 29 -23.67 -2.18 -3.55
C VAL A 29 -22.99 -0.96 -2.91
N GLY A 30 -21.71 -0.71 -3.20
CA GLY A 30 -20.97 0.44 -2.65
C GLY A 30 -20.46 0.25 -1.22
N GLU A 31 -20.15 -0.99 -0.83
CA GLU A 31 -19.64 -1.39 0.49
C GLU A 31 -18.17 -1.86 0.40
N GLN A 32 -17.30 -1.03 -0.15
CA GLN A 32 -15.91 -1.39 -0.44
C GLN A 32 -15.10 -1.71 0.82
N GLU A 33 -15.29 -0.97 1.91
CA GLU A 33 -14.61 -1.20 3.20
C GLU A 33 -14.91 -2.60 3.74
N SER A 34 -16.20 -2.98 3.71
CA SER A 34 -16.67 -4.33 4.06
C SER A 34 -16.06 -5.39 3.14
N GLY A 35 -16.04 -5.13 1.83
CA GLY A 35 -15.45 -6.04 0.85
C GLY A 35 -13.95 -6.28 1.06
N LEU A 36 -13.18 -5.24 1.40
CA LEU A 36 -11.77 -5.36 1.75
C LEU A 36 -11.55 -6.15 3.05
N GLY A 37 -12.45 -5.99 4.03
CA GLY A 37 -12.47 -6.82 5.24
C GLY A 37 -12.65 -8.30 4.91
N LEU A 38 -13.68 -8.64 4.15
CA LEU A 38 -13.96 -10.01 3.71
C LEU A 38 -12.79 -10.61 2.92
N LEU A 39 -12.13 -9.81 2.08
CA LEU A 39 -10.96 -10.22 1.33
C LEU A 39 -9.81 -10.64 2.27
N VAL A 40 -9.38 -9.75 3.15
CA VAL A 40 -8.23 -10.01 4.03
C VAL A 40 -8.52 -11.15 5.01
N GLU A 41 -9.72 -11.17 5.59
CA GLU A 41 -10.16 -12.27 6.46
C GLU A 41 -10.22 -13.60 5.71
N GLY A 42 -10.75 -13.59 4.49
CA GLY A 42 -10.85 -14.77 3.64
C GLY A 42 -9.49 -15.36 3.27
N LEU A 43 -8.54 -14.50 2.88
CA LEU A 43 -7.16 -14.88 2.56
C LEU A 43 -6.47 -15.51 3.77
N LEU A 44 -6.61 -14.86 4.94
CA LEU A 44 -5.99 -15.32 6.18
C LEU A 44 -6.60 -16.63 6.69
N ALA A 45 -7.94 -16.73 6.74
CA ALA A 45 -8.64 -17.90 7.25
C ALA A 45 -8.35 -19.17 6.41
N ARG A 46 -8.15 -19.00 5.10
CA ARG A 46 -7.88 -20.09 4.16
C ARG A 46 -6.39 -20.29 3.88
N GLN A 47 -5.51 -19.49 4.49
CA GLN A 47 -4.07 -19.53 4.26
C GLN A 47 -3.70 -19.45 2.77
N ILE A 48 -4.37 -18.58 2.02
CA ILE A 48 -4.12 -18.43 0.58
C ILE A 48 -2.83 -17.64 0.38
N PRO A 49 -1.82 -18.22 -0.28
CA PRO A 49 -0.59 -17.50 -0.59
C PRO A 49 -0.88 -16.37 -1.59
N ILE A 50 -0.40 -15.16 -1.30
CA ILE A 50 -0.50 -14.01 -2.20
C ILE A 50 0.88 -13.48 -2.57
N GLY A 51 1.02 -13.08 -3.83
CA GLY A 51 2.24 -12.46 -4.34
C GLY A 51 2.51 -11.09 -3.73
N GLY A 52 3.78 -10.68 -3.72
CA GLY A 52 4.18 -9.38 -3.16
C GLY A 52 3.50 -8.18 -3.84
N THR A 53 3.25 -8.26 -5.15
CA THR A 53 2.53 -7.21 -5.89
C THR A 53 1.05 -7.16 -5.52
N ASP A 54 0.37 -8.30 -5.42
CA ASP A 54 -1.04 -8.34 -5.01
C ASP A 54 -1.21 -7.84 -3.57
N ARG A 55 -0.30 -8.23 -2.68
CA ARG A 55 -0.27 -7.71 -1.30
C ARG A 55 -0.09 -6.20 -1.26
N ALA A 56 0.84 -5.65 -2.04
CA ALA A 56 1.05 -4.21 -2.15
C ALA A 56 -0.20 -3.51 -2.70
N GLN A 57 -0.83 -4.07 -3.73
CA GLN A 57 -2.04 -3.54 -4.34
C GLN A 57 -3.24 -3.55 -3.38
N ILE A 58 -3.41 -4.60 -2.58
CA ILE A 58 -4.43 -4.67 -1.53
C ILE A 58 -4.16 -3.58 -0.50
N SER A 59 -2.90 -3.42 -0.04
CA SER A 59 -2.55 -2.37 0.91
C SER A 59 -2.91 -0.98 0.39
N VAL A 60 -2.66 -0.71 -0.89
CA VAL A 60 -3.03 0.57 -1.53
C VAL A 60 -4.54 0.78 -1.55
N LEU A 61 -5.32 -0.25 -1.88
CA LEU A 61 -6.79 -0.14 -1.81
C LEU A 61 -7.27 0.11 -0.39
N THR A 62 -6.66 -0.53 0.61
CA THR A 62 -7.01 -0.25 2.01
C THR A 62 -6.65 1.18 2.42
N GLU A 63 -5.61 1.80 1.85
CA GLU A 63 -5.30 3.21 2.09
C GLU A 63 -6.36 4.11 1.44
N GLU A 64 -6.73 3.87 0.18
CA GLU A 64 -7.72 4.67 -0.56
C GLU A 64 -9.10 4.68 0.12
N TRP A 65 -9.50 3.55 0.70
CA TRP A 65 -10.77 3.39 1.41
C TRP A 65 -10.66 3.65 2.92
N GLY A 66 -9.50 4.12 3.41
CA GLY A 66 -9.34 4.45 4.82
C GLY A 66 -9.42 3.24 5.76
N GLU A 67 -9.07 2.05 5.30
CA GLU A 67 -9.11 0.78 6.04
C GLU A 67 -7.73 0.24 6.41
N ARG A 68 -6.65 0.90 6.01
CA ARG A 68 -5.27 0.39 6.16
C ARG A 68 -4.92 0.08 7.61
N GLU A 69 -5.16 1.00 8.56
CA GLU A 69 -4.79 0.77 9.97
C GLU A 69 -5.51 -0.45 10.55
N ARG A 70 -6.77 -0.68 10.15
CA ARG A 70 -7.54 -1.86 10.58
C ARG A 70 -7.05 -3.15 9.93
N LEU A 71 -6.73 -3.12 8.64
CA LEU A 71 -6.50 -4.33 7.83
C LEU A 71 -5.04 -4.72 7.66
N ALA A 72 -4.09 -3.79 7.80
CA ALA A 72 -2.66 -4.04 7.62
C ALA A 72 -2.13 -5.21 8.48
N PRO A 73 -2.49 -5.36 9.78
CA PRO A 73 -2.03 -6.51 10.57
C PRO A 73 -2.53 -7.86 10.03
N GLY A 74 -3.75 -7.92 9.48
CA GLY A 74 -4.27 -9.12 8.81
C GLY A 74 -3.54 -9.41 7.51
N LEU A 75 -3.35 -8.37 6.69
CA LEU A 75 -2.67 -8.47 5.41
C LEU A 75 -1.21 -8.91 5.55
N LEU A 76 -0.48 -8.45 6.57
CA LEU A 76 0.90 -8.87 6.85
C LEU A 76 0.99 -10.35 7.25
N ARG A 77 -0.02 -10.88 7.94
CA ARG A 77 -0.08 -12.30 8.35
C ARG A 77 -0.49 -13.25 7.24
N CYS A 78 -1.02 -12.76 6.11
CA CYS A 78 -1.31 -13.60 4.96
C CYS A 78 -0.02 -14.26 4.45
N PRO A 79 -0.02 -15.54 4.06
CA PRO A 79 1.19 -16.18 3.55
C PRO A 79 1.63 -15.59 2.21
N GLY A 80 2.94 -15.51 1.99
CA GLY A 80 3.50 -15.17 0.67
C GLY A 80 3.50 -16.39 -0.24
N ASP A 81 3.37 -16.18 -1.55
CA ASP A 81 3.50 -17.24 -2.56
C ASP A 81 4.95 -17.70 -2.80
N GLY A 82 5.92 -17.01 -2.21
CA GLY A 82 7.35 -17.29 -2.33
C GLY A 82 7.97 -16.84 -3.65
N ALA A 83 7.20 -16.26 -4.56
CA ALA A 83 7.71 -15.76 -5.83
C ALA A 83 8.41 -14.40 -5.64
N PRO A 84 9.50 -14.11 -6.38
CA PRO A 84 10.06 -12.77 -6.43
C PRO A 84 9.02 -11.78 -6.93
N ALA A 85 8.83 -10.67 -6.20
CA ALA A 85 7.95 -9.59 -6.60
C ALA A 85 8.74 -8.29 -6.81
N PRO A 86 8.34 -7.43 -7.77
CA PRO A 86 9.00 -6.14 -8.05
C PRO A 86 8.84 -5.10 -6.92
N VAL A 87 7.95 -5.36 -5.97
CA VAL A 87 7.64 -4.52 -4.81
C VAL A 87 7.38 -5.37 -3.57
N ARG A 88 7.59 -4.80 -2.39
CA ARG A 88 7.25 -5.41 -1.09
C ARG A 88 6.72 -4.37 -0.11
N LEU A 89 5.83 -4.78 0.78
CA LEU A 89 5.41 -3.95 1.92
C LEU A 89 6.55 -3.82 2.93
N LEU A 90 6.68 -2.63 3.53
CA LEU A 90 7.64 -2.31 4.59
C LEU A 90 6.96 -2.14 5.97
N ASP A 91 5.64 -1.89 5.99
CA ASP A 91 4.82 -1.62 7.18
C ASP A 91 4.82 -2.70 8.28
N GLY A 92 5.41 -3.88 8.03
CA GLY A 92 5.57 -4.94 9.04
C GLY A 92 6.68 -4.68 10.05
N GLU A 93 7.50 -3.66 9.82
CA GLU A 93 8.65 -3.28 10.65
C GLU A 93 8.33 -2.01 11.47
N ARG A 94 7.08 -1.86 11.95
CA ARG A 94 6.58 -0.62 12.63
C ARG A 94 7.39 -0.25 13.89
N ASP A 95 8.01 -1.22 14.56
CA ASP A 95 8.88 -0.98 15.73
C ASP A 95 10.29 -0.46 15.33
N GLU A 96 10.65 -0.52 14.05
CA GLU A 96 11.94 -0.07 13.50
C GLU A 96 11.79 0.87 12.30
N ALA A 97 10.57 1.28 11.94
CA ALA A 97 10.34 2.21 10.86
C ALA A 97 10.97 3.56 11.23
N GLU A 98 12.21 3.74 10.82
CA GLU A 98 12.99 4.95 11.01
C GLU A 98 12.19 6.09 10.36
N VAL A 99 11.48 6.84 11.21
CA VAL A 99 10.75 8.03 10.79
C VAL A 99 11.76 8.96 10.13
N VAL A 100 11.64 9.10 8.82
CA VAL A 100 12.61 9.88 8.08
C VAL A 100 12.25 11.35 8.25
N THR A 101 13.14 12.11 8.89
CA THR A 101 12.98 13.54 9.17
C THR A 101 14.09 14.34 8.50
N GLY A 102 13.90 15.67 8.37
CA GLY A 102 14.96 16.57 7.91
C GLY A 102 15.13 16.65 6.39
N TRP A 103 14.06 16.41 5.64
CA TRP A 103 14.05 16.59 4.20
C TRP A 103 14.05 18.08 3.84
N SER A 104 14.76 18.44 2.78
CA SER A 104 14.98 19.83 2.38
C SER A 104 13.80 20.44 1.63
N GLU A 105 12.86 19.61 1.19
CA GLU A 105 11.67 19.92 0.43
C GLU A 105 10.66 20.65 1.33
N PRO A 106 10.31 21.91 1.03
CA PRO A 106 9.44 22.72 1.89
C PRO A 106 8.08 22.07 2.18
N GLU A 107 7.53 21.32 1.23
CA GLU A 107 6.25 20.62 1.37
C GLU A 107 6.28 19.46 2.38
N LEU A 108 7.47 19.01 2.79
CA LEU A 108 7.68 17.90 3.72
C LEU A 108 8.25 18.35 5.06
N ALA A 109 8.58 19.64 5.23
CA ALA A 109 9.35 20.14 6.36
C ALA A 109 8.72 19.85 7.74
N ASP A 110 7.39 19.84 7.81
CA ASP A 110 6.61 19.59 9.03
C ASP A 110 5.92 18.21 9.03
N LEU A 111 6.28 17.34 8.10
CA LEU A 111 5.66 16.02 7.94
C LEU A 111 6.60 14.90 8.38
N VAL A 112 5.98 13.85 8.90
CA VAL A 112 6.62 12.59 9.28
C VAL A 112 6.49 11.60 8.13
N LEU A 113 7.63 11.12 7.62
CA LEU A 113 7.65 10.15 6.53
C LEU A 113 7.72 8.72 7.07
N VAL A 114 6.71 7.92 6.71
CA VAL A 114 6.60 6.50 7.05
C VAL A 114 6.83 5.67 5.78
N PRO A 115 7.91 4.88 5.69
CA PRO A 115 8.14 3.95 4.59
C PRO A 115 6.99 2.95 4.46
N TRP A 116 6.47 2.76 3.24
CA TRP A 116 5.30 1.92 3.00
C TRP A 116 5.57 0.77 2.03
N ILE A 117 6.04 1.07 0.82
CA ILE A 117 6.26 0.07 -0.24
C ILE A 117 7.64 0.27 -0.86
N GLY A 118 8.50 -0.74 -0.78
CA GLY A 118 9.83 -0.72 -1.40
C GLY A 118 9.83 -1.41 -2.76
N CYS A 119 10.49 -0.81 -3.76
CA CYS A 119 10.78 -1.46 -5.03
C CYS A 119 12.02 -2.35 -4.90
N THR A 120 11.87 -3.64 -5.17
CA THR A 120 12.95 -4.62 -5.04
C THR A 120 13.97 -4.59 -6.19
N ARG A 121 13.69 -3.82 -7.25
CA ARG A 121 14.54 -3.70 -8.44
C ARG A 121 15.50 -2.51 -8.39
N CYS A 122 15.00 -1.34 -7.99
CA CYS A 122 15.78 -0.10 -7.95
C CYS A 122 16.04 0.43 -6.53
N GLY A 123 15.41 -0.15 -5.51
CA GLY A 123 15.57 0.31 -4.11
C GLY A 123 14.80 1.56 -3.74
N ARG A 124 14.09 2.20 -4.68
CA ARG A 124 13.18 3.33 -4.37
C ARG A 124 12.05 2.88 -3.45
N THR A 125 11.58 3.80 -2.63
CA THR A 125 10.51 3.54 -1.66
C THR A 125 9.39 4.54 -1.83
N LEU A 126 8.16 4.05 -1.76
CA LEU A 126 6.96 4.86 -1.57
C LEU A 126 6.76 5.05 -0.06
N LEU A 127 6.74 6.31 0.37
CA LEU A 127 6.49 6.75 1.74
C LEU A 127 5.14 7.45 1.82
N ARG A 128 4.54 7.40 3.00
CA ARG A 128 3.37 8.18 3.38
C ARG A 128 3.81 9.29 4.31
N ALA A 129 3.46 10.53 3.98
CA ALA A 129 3.78 11.69 4.78
C ALA A 129 2.58 12.03 5.67
N HIS A 130 2.78 12.11 6.98
CA HIS A 130 1.74 12.36 7.96
C HIS A 130 2.03 13.61 8.78
N THR A 131 0.98 14.24 9.29
CA THR A 131 1.13 15.22 10.37
C THR A 131 1.31 14.47 11.70
N TRP A 132 2.14 15.00 12.59
CA TRP A 132 2.12 14.57 13.99
C TRP A 132 0.99 15.27 14.73
N GLU A 133 0.03 14.51 15.23
CA GLU A 133 -1.16 15.06 15.86
C GLU A 133 -0.94 15.32 17.37
N PRO A 134 -1.68 16.26 17.99
CA PRO A 134 -1.51 16.61 19.40
C PRO A 134 -1.78 15.46 20.39
N TRP A 135 -2.43 14.38 19.95
CA TRP A 135 -2.71 13.18 20.76
C TRP A 135 -1.65 12.08 20.60
N ASP A 136 -0.44 12.46 20.14
CA ASP A 136 0.74 11.58 20.06
C ASP A 136 0.58 10.42 19.07
N ASP A 137 -0.08 10.69 17.95
CA ASP A 137 -0.26 9.75 16.85
C ASP A 137 -0.15 10.47 15.50
N PHE A 138 -0.08 9.72 14.42
CA PHE A 138 -0.08 10.25 13.06
C PHE A 138 -1.49 10.64 12.60
N SER A 139 -1.56 11.60 11.68
CA SER A 139 -2.79 11.87 10.94
C SER A 139 -3.31 10.58 10.31
N TYR A 140 -4.62 10.29 10.44
CA TYR A 140 -5.20 9.01 9.99
C TYR A 140 -4.92 8.73 8.51
N HIS A 141 -5.03 9.77 7.68
CA HIS A 141 -4.64 9.72 6.29
C HIS A 141 -3.27 10.36 6.08
N ALA A 142 -2.54 9.87 5.09
CA ALA A 142 -1.37 10.55 4.60
C ALA A 142 -1.76 11.92 3.99
N GLU A 143 -1.00 12.95 4.30
CA GLU A 143 -1.11 14.27 3.68
C GLU A 143 -0.48 14.29 2.28
N ARG A 144 0.54 13.46 2.06
CA ARG A 144 1.24 13.30 0.77
C ARG A 144 1.76 11.88 0.60
N TYR A 145 2.01 11.50 -0.64
CA TYR A 145 2.82 10.33 -0.98
C TYR A 145 4.15 10.77 -1.57
N VAL A 146 5.24 10.13 -1.16
CA VAL A 146 6.60 10.49 -1.59
C VAL A 146 7.26 9.27 -2.20
N ILE A 147 7.87 9.40 -3.37
CA ILE A 147 8.79 8.39 -3.90
C ILE A 147 10.21 8.88 -3.63
N SER A 148 10.96 8.13 -2.82
CA SER A 148 12.34 8.45 -2.49
C SER A 148 13.32 7.85 -3.48
N THR A 149 14.48 8.48 -3.56
CA THR A 149 15.69 7.85 -4.13
C THR A 149 16.06 6.59 -3.34
N PRO A 150 16.87 5.67 -3.93
CA PRO A 150 17.27 4.42 -3.27
C PRO A 150 18.10 4.62 -2.00
N ASP A 151 18.79 5.76 -1.86
CA ASP A 151 19.52 6.11 -0.65
C ASP A 151 18.62 6.67 0.47
N GLY A 152 17.33 6.87 0.20
CA GLY A 152 16.35 7.34 1.18
C GLY A 152 16.53 8.79 1.62
N ARG A 153 17.28 9.61 0.88
CA ARG A 153 17.66 10.97 1.33
C ARG A 153 16.95 12.11 0.61
N ARG A 154 16.26 11.85 -0.51
CA ARG A 154 15.66 12.88 -1.37
C ARG A 154 14.36 12.44 -2.02
N ALA A 155 13.49 13.40 -2.30
CA ALA A 155 12.24 13.15 -3.01
C ALA A 155 12.52 13.15 -4.50
N GLU A 156 12.21 12.04 -5.16
CA GLU A 156 12.07 12.06 -6.62
C GLU A 156 10.73 12.65 -7.01
N ARG A 157 9.68 12.35 -6.22
CA ARG A 157 8.31 12.79 -6.45
C ARG A 157 7.58 13.03 -5.14
N ILE A 158 6.72 14.04 -5.15
CA ILE A 158 5.77 14.34 -4.09
C ILE A 158 4.39 14.42 -4.75
N LEU A 159 3.46 13.58 -4.31
CA LEU A 159 2.11 13.46 -4.83
C LEU A 159 1.07 13.86 -3.77
N PRO A 160 -0.10 14.37 -4.17
CA PRO A 160 -1.14 14.81 -3.24
C PRO A 160 -1.80 13.63 -2.49
N ARG A 161 -2.55 13.96 -1.44
CA ARG A 161 -3.23 13.02 -0.53
C ARG A 161 -4.15 11.99 -1.21
N ASP A 162 -4.72 12.32 -2.36
CA ASP A 162 -5.64 11.47 -3.12
C ASP A 162 -4.93 10.60 -4.18
N ALA A 163 -3.60 10.60 -4.20
CA ALA A 163 -2.81 9.97 -5.25
C ALA A 163 -2.20 8.60 -4.87
N ALA A 164 -2.74 7.88 -3.89
CA ALA A 164 -2.15 6.62 -3.38
C ALA A 164 -1.87 5.62 -4.52
N ARG A 165 -2.88 5.37 -5.36
CA ARG A 165 -2.76 4.46 -6.49
C ARG A 165 -1.88 4.98 -7.61
N ALA A 166 -1.90 6.29 -7.88
CA ALA A 166 -1.01 6.90 -8.86
C ALA A 166 0.46 6.80 -8.41
N ALA A 167 0.74 7.04 -7.13
CA ALA A 167 2.07 6.91 -6.53
C ALA A 167 2.56 5.46 -6.57
N PHE A 168 1.68 4.48 -6.27
CA PHE A 168 2.02 3.07 -6.40
C PHE A 168 2.30 2.65 -7.85
N ALA A 169 1.45 3.09 -8.80
CA ALA A 169 1.68 2.83 -10.22
C ALA A 169 3.00 3.42 -10.70
N GLU A 170 3.36 4.62 -10.24
CA GLU A 170 4.64 5.25 -10.56
C GLU A 170 5.83 4.49 -9.95
N LEU A 171 5.72 4.00 -8.70
CA LEU A 171 6.75 3.15 -8.11
C LEU A 171 6.93 1.85 -8.92
N LEU A 172 5.81 1.22 -9.31
CA LEU A 172 5.79 -0.06 -10.00
C LEU A 172 6.31 0.04 -11.44
N HIS A 173 5.94 1.08 -12.18
CA HIS A 173 6.26 1.20 -13.62
C HIS A 173 7.41 2.16 -13.91
N GLY A 174 7.68 3.14 -13.05
CA GLY A 174 8.72 4.14 -13.25
C GLY A 174 10.13 3.69 -12.89
N CYS A 175 10.34 2.39 -12.60
CA CYS A 175 11.64 1.85 -12.22
C CYS A 175 12.58 1.98 -13.43
N PRO A 176 13.69 2.75 -13.32
CA PRO A 176 14.70 2.74 -14.37
C PRO A 176 15.20 1.30 -14.52
N GLU A 177 15.29 0.81 -15.76
CA GLU A 177 15.93 -0.49 -16.01
C GLU A 177 17.32 -0.46 -15.37
N ALA A 178 17.64 -1.50 -14.60
CA ALA A 178 18.94 -1.62 -13.96
C ALA A 178 20.01 -1.46 -15.04
N THR A 179 20.86 -0.44 -14.89
CA THR A 179 22.05 -0.34 -15.73
C THR A 179 22.95 -1.50 -15.31
N ALA A 180 22.95 -2.56 -16.13
CA ALA A 180 23.84 -3.70 -15.97
C ALA A 180 25.31 -3.30 -16.13
#